data_AF-A0A2N2CMD4-F1
#
_entry.id   AF-A0A2N2CMD4-F1
#
_cell.length_a   1.000
_cell.length_b   1.000
_cell.length_c   1.000
_cell.angle_alpha   90.00
_cell.angle_beta   90.00
_cell.angle_gamma   90.00
#
_symmetry.space_group_name_H-M   'P 1'
#
loop_
_entity.id
_entity.type
_entity.pdbx_description
1 polymer ?
#
loop_
_entity_poly.entity_id
_entity_poly.type
_entity_poly.pdbx_seq_one_letter_code
_entity_poly.pdbx_strand_id
1 'polypeptide(L)'
;MDTNDIWAIACLVLAIIFILLALIFALLKEKATILISGFNTLPKELRKTYDTRQMSKDMRNQFALWTIVLLSGAILSHFISFYFAIAASVLWLFLFLKEVHFDIDKAFDRYRK
;
A
#
# COMPACT_ATOMS: atom_id res chain seq x y z
N MET A 1 -11.31 26.73 -5.92
CA MET A 1 -10.64 25.51 -5.45
C MET A 1 -9.49 26.00 -4.60
N ASP A 2 -9.65 25.88 -3.30
CA ASP A 2 -8.74 26.50 -2.35
C ASP A 2 -7.54 25.58 -2.11
N THR A 3 -6.48 26.09 -1.47
CA THR A 3 -5.27 25.30 -1.23
C THR A 3 -5.58 24.00 -0.49
N ASN A 4 -6.50 24.03 0.47
CA ASN A 4 -6.97 22.84 1.19
C ASN A 4 -7.57 21.77 0.28
N ASP A 5 -8.33 22.18 -0.75
CA ASP A 5 -8.96 21.26 -1.70
C ASP A 5 -7.94 20.61 -2.62
N ILE A 6 -6.92 21.35 -3.07
CA ILE A 6 -5.85 20.80 -3.91
C ILE A 6 -5.14 19.67 -3.18
N TRP A 7 -4.77 19.89 -1.90
CA TRP A 7 -4.11 18.88 -1.08
C TRP A 7 -5.04 17.71 -0.74
N ALA A 8 -6.32 17.97 -0.47
CA ALA A 8 -7.30 16.91 -0.24
C ALA A 8 -7.49 16.03 -1.49
N ILE A 9 -7.58 16.62 -2.68
CA ILE A 9 -7.68 15.90 -3.96
C ILE A 9 -6.44 15.03 -4.19
N ALA A 10 -5.25 15.56 -3.91
CA ALA A 10 -4.01 14.78 -4.03
C ALA A 10 -4.04 13.51 -3.14
N CYS A 11 -4.45 13.65 -1.87
CA CYS A 11 -4.63 12.51 -0.98
C CYS A 11 -5.72 11.55 -1.46
N LEU A 12 -6.85 12.05 -1.97
CA LEU A 12 -7.94 11.23 -2.50
C LEU A 12 -7.54 10.42 -3.72
N VAL A 13 -6.87 11.04 -4.70
CA VAL A 13 -6.38 10.34 -5.90
C VAL A 13 -5.48 9.17 -5.50
N LEU A 14 -4.55 9.41 -4.58
CA LEU A 14 -3.63 8.38 -4.11
C LEU A 14 -4.36 7.29 -3.29
N ALA A 15 -5.33 7.67 -2.45
CA ALA A 15 -6.17 6.72 -1.73
C ALA A 15 -6.97 5.81 -2.68
N ILE A 16 -7.54 6.35 -3.76
CA ILE A 16 -8.26 5.58 -4.78
C ILE A 16 -7.35 4.54 -5.43
N ILE A 17 -6.11 4.90 -5.77
CA ILE A 17 -5.13 3.96 -6.31
C ILE A 17 -4.90 2.79 -5.34
N PHE A 18 -4.70 3.08 -4.05
CA PHE A 18 -4.49 2.02 -3.05
C PHE A 18 -5.74 1.19 -2.75
N ILE A 19 -6.94 1.77 -2.84
CA ILE A 19 -8.20 1.02 -2.78
C ILE A 19 -8.26 0.02 -3.93
N LEU A 20 -7.98 0.45 -5.16
CA LEU A 20 -7.99 -0.43 -6.32
C LEU A 20 -6.98 -1.57 -6.16
N LEU A 21 -5.77 -1.28 -5.69
CA LEU A 21 -4.77 -2.30 -5.40
C LEU A 21 -5.21 -3.27 -4.29
N ALA A 22 -5.77 -2.76 -3.19
CA ALA A 22 -6.32 -3.60 -2.12
C ALA A 22 -7.45 -4.50 -2.64
N LEU A 23 -8.32 -3.99 -3.51
CA LEU A 23 -9.40 -4.76 -4.13
C LEU A 23 -8.87 -5.84 -5.06
N ILE A 24 -7.84 -5.54 -5.88
CA ILE A 24 -7.19 -6.54 -6.72
C ILE A 24 -6.68 -7.71 -5.85
N PHE A 25 -5.97 -7.42 -4.76
CA PHE A 25 -5.48 -8.45 -3.85
C PHE A 25 -6.61 -9.18 -3.10
N ALA A 26 -7.70 -8.50 -2.75
CA ALA A 26 -8.87 -9.13 -2.13
C ALA A 26 -9.58 -10.12 -3.08
N LEU A 27 -9.70 -9.76 -4.36
CA LEU A 27 -10.40 -10.57 -5.37
C LEU A 27 -9.53 -11.70 -5.91
N LEU A 28 -8.28 -11.41 -6.30
CA LEU A 28 -7.36 -12.39 -6.91
C LEU A 28 -6.61 -13.24 -5.89
N LYS A 29 -6.55 -12.82 -4.62
CA LYS A 29 -5.91 -13.55 -3.52
C LYS A 29 -4.48 -13.93 -3.89
N GLU A 30 -4.14 -15.22 -3.84
CA GLU A 30 -2.81 -15.75 -4.15
C GLU A 30 -2.31 -15.36 -5.54
N LYS A 31 -3.21 -15.23 -6.54
CA LYS A 31 -2.84 -14.84 -7.90
C LYS A 31 -2.31 -13.40 -7.98
N ALA A 32 -2.73 -12.52 -7.07
CA ALA A 32 -2.27 -11.13 -7.03
C ALA A 32 -0.82 -11.00 -6.55
N THR A 33 -0.24 -12.03 -5.91
CA THR A 33 1.14 -11.98 -5.42
C THR A 33 2.16 -11.74 -6.52
N ILE A 34 1.85 -12.04 -7.78
CA ILE A 34 2.71 -11.72 -8.92
C ILE A 34 2.87 -10.21 -9.16
N LEU A 35 2.00 -9.38 -8.58
CA LEU A 35 2.13 -7.92 -8.59
C LEU A 35 3.04 -7.40 -7.47
N ILE A 36 3.43 -8.25 -6.51
CA ILE A 36 4.39 -7.87 -5.46
C ILE A 36 5.76 -7.74 -6.13
N SER A 37 6.35 -6.55 -6.01
CA SER A 37 7.69 -6.26 -6.52
C SER A 37 8.70 -7.27 -5.96
N GLY A 38 9.62 -7.73 -6.80
CA GLY A 38 10.58 -8.78 -6.45
C GLY A 38 10.02 -10.21 -6.47
N PHE A 39 8.74 -10.43 -6.18
CA PHE A 39 8.19 -11.80 -6.21
C PHE A 39 8.11 -12.34 -7.63
N ASN A 40 7.75 -11.48 -8.59
CA ASN A 40 7.69 -11.85 -10.00
C ASN A 40 9.06 -12.14 -10.64
N THR A 41 10.16 -11.70 -10.03
CA THR A 41 11.52 -11.96 -10.54
C THR A 41 12.08 -13.29 -10.07
N LEU A 42 11.49 -13.92 -9.02
CA LEU A 42 11.93 -15.22 -8.52
C LEU A 42 11.62 -16.37 -9.52
N PRO A 43 12.41 -17.45 -9.57
CA PRO A 43 12.05 -18.65 -10.34
C PRO A 43 10.71 -19.25 -9.91
N LYS A 44 9.95 -19.83 -10.85
CA LYS A 44 8.61 -20.41 -10.56
C LYS A 44 8.65 -21.49 -9.48
N GLU A 45 9.70 -22.31 -9.45
CA GLU A 45 9.85 -23.37 -8.44
C GLU A 45 10.06 -22.79 -7.04
N LEU A 46 10.87 -21.73 -6.92
CA LEU A 46 11.08 -21.03 -5.65
C LEU A 46 9.80 -20.30 -5.19
N ARG A 47 8.98 -19.76 -6.10
CA ARG A 47 7.69 -19.15 -5.72
C ARG A 47 6.74 -20.12 -5.04
N LYS A 48 6.79 -21.42 -5.36
CA LYS A 48 5.90 -22.45 -4.78
C LYS A 48 6.20 -22.72 -3.30
N THR A 49 7.42 -22.43 -2.84
CA THR A 49 7.84 -22.64 -1.44
C THR A 49 7.32 -21.56 -0.50
N TYR A 50 6.69 -20.49 -1.00
CA TYR A 50 6.14 -19.41 -0.18
C TYR A 50 4.63 -19.55 0.02
N ASP A 51 4.15 -19.07 1.16
CA ASP A 51 2.73 -18.87 1.47
C ASP A 51 2.21 -17.60 0.79
N THR A 52 1.83 -17.76 -0.48
CA THR A 52 1.23 -16.71 -1.30
C THR A 52 -0.10 -16.20 -0.75
N ARG A 53 -0.79 -17.00 0.08
CA ARG A 53 -2.07 -16.58 0.69
C ARG A 53 -1.81 -15.55 1.77
N GLN A 54 -0.83 -15.79 2.63
CA GLN A 54 -0.42 -14.85 3.66
C GLN A 54 0.20 -13.60 3.05
N MET A 55 1.09 -13.74 2.07
CA MET A 55 1.66 -12.59 1.34
C MET A 55 0.60 -11.69 0.73
N SER A 56 -0.40 -12.28 0.07
CA SER A 56 -1.49 -11.52 -0.55
C SER A 56 -2.33 -10.76 0.50
N LYS A 57 -2.63 -11.39 1.63
CA LYS A 57 -3.34 -10.75 2.74
C LYS A 57 -2.55 -9.59 3.34
N ASP A 58 -1.26 -9.77 3.57
CA ASP A 58 -0.42 -8.75 4.18
C ASP A 58 -0.28 -7.54 3.26
N MET A 59 -0.04 -7.76 1.95
CA MET A 59 -0.01 -6.69 0.95
C MET A 59 -1.35 -5.94 0.85
N ARG A 60 -2.48 -6.66 0.85
CA ARG A 60 -3.82 -6.03 0.90
C ARG A 60 -3.98 -5.15 2.13
N ASN A 61 -3.57 -5.65 3.30
CA ASN A 61 -3.70 -4.92 4.55
C ASN A 61 -2.81 -3.67 4.58
N GLN A 62 -1.63 -3.72 3.97
CA GLN A 62 -0.75 -2.55 3.79
C GLN A 62 -1.42 -1.48 2.92
N PHE A 63 -1.97 -1.85 1.75
CA PHE A 63 -2.71 -0.91 0.90
C PHE A 63 -3.93 -0.32 1.62
N ALA A 64 -4.65 -1.12 2.41
CA ALA A 64 -5.76 -0.63 3.23
C ALA A 64 -5.29 0.36 4.31
N LEU A 65 -4.16 0.09 4.97
CA LEU A 65 -3.59 1.00 5.97
C LEU A 65 -3.17 2.34 5.33
N TRP A 66 -2.51 2.31 4.18
CA TRP A 66 -2.15 3.52 3.43
C TRP A 66 -3.39 4.29 2.97
N THR A 67 -4.44 3.59 2.54
CA THR A 67 -5.73 4.20 2.23
C THR A 67 -6.30 4.96 3.42
N ILE A 68 -6.32 4.35 4.61
CA ILE A 68 -6.85 4.99 5.83
C ILE A 68 -6.06 6.25 6.18
N VAL A 69 -4.72 6.19 6.12
CA VAL A 69 -3.85 7.35 6.35
C VAL A 69 -4.17 8.47 5.36
N LEU A 70 -4.29 8.17 4.07
CA LEU A 70 -4.55 9.18 3.05
C LEU A 70 -5.98 9.74 3.10
N LEU A 71 -6.99 8.92 3.37
CA LEU A 71 -8.37 9.37 3.54
C LEU A 71 -8.53 10.28 4.76
N SER A 72 -7.87 9.94 5.88
CA SER A 72 -7.86 10.83 7.06
C SER A 72 -7.18 12.16 6.74
N GLY A 73 -6.07 12.15 6.00
CA GLY A 73 -5.43 13.36 5.48
C GLY A 73 -6.36 14.20 4.60
N ALA A 74 -7.06 13.57 3.66
CA ALA A 74 -8.01 14.25 2.77
C ALA A 74 -9.17 14.90 3.54
N ILE A 75 -9.82 14.14 4.44
CA ILE A 75 -10.96 14.62 5.24
C ILE A 75 -10.51 15.79 6.13
N LEU A 76 -9.45 15.62 6.91
CA LEU A 76 -8.96 16.66 7.83
C LEU A 76 -8.44 17.89 7.08
N SER A 77 -7.81 17.71 5.91
CA SER A 77 -7.36 18.82 5.07
C SER A 77 -8.52 19.67 4.55
N HIS A 78 -9.59 19.02 4.07
CA HIS A 78 -10.75 19.71 3.54
C HIS A 78 -11.50 20.50 4.63
N PHE A 79 -11.67 19.94 5.82
CA PHE A 79 -12.44 20.58 6.90
C PHE A 79 -11.64 21.49 7.83
N ILE A 80 -10.32 21.30 7.96
CA ILE A 80 -9.51 21.99 8.97
C ILE A 80 -8.36 22.78 8.34
N SER A 81 -7.38 22.11 7.72
CA SER A 81 -6.20 22.76 7.14
C SER A 81 -5.35 21.82 6.29
N PHE A 82 -4.78 22.33 5.19
CA PHE A 82 -3.88 21.55 4.32
C PHE A 82 -2.66 20.94 5.02
N TYR A 83 -2.25 21.43 6.19
CA TYR A 83 -1.17 20.82 6.97
C TYR A 83 -1.47 19.36 7.36
N PHE A 84 -2.74 18.96 7.50
CA PHE A 84 -3.11 17.57 7.77
C PHE A 84 -2.84 16.65 6.58
N ALA A 85 -3.07 17.11 5.35
CA ALA A 85 -2.71 16.36 4.15
C ALA A 85 -1.19 16.22 4.02
N ILE A 86 -0.41 17.26 4.36
CA ILE A 86 1.05 17.18 4.39
C ILE A 86 1.51 16.15 5.43
N ALA A 87 1.00 16.22 6.65
CA ALA A 87 1.34 15.28 7.72
C ALA A 87 0.99 13.82 7.35
N ALA A 88 -0.21 13.60 6.79
CA ALA A 88 -0.63 12.29 6.31
C ALA A 88 0.26 11.79 5.15
N SER A 89 0.65 12.67 4.23
CA SER A 89 1.54 12.32 3.11
C SER A 89 2.93 11.94 3.58
N VAL A 90 3.49 12.66 4.55
CA VAL A 90 4.79 12.32 5.17
C VAL A 90 4.71 10.98 5.91
N LEU A 91 3.66 10.76 6.69
CA LEU A 91 3.43 9.49 7.38
C LEU A 91 3.29 8.33 6.40
N TRP A 92 2.46 8.51 5.37
CA TRP A 92 2.29 7.51 4.30
C TRP A 92 3.62 7.22 3.61
N LEU A 93 4.39 8.24 3.22
CA LEU A 93 5.66 8.06 2.52
C LEU A 93 6.66 7.31 3.40
N PHE A 94 6.74 7.64 4.68
CA PHE A 94 7.58 6.92 5.63
C PHE A 94 7.19 5.42 5.73
N LEU A 95 5.89 5.12 5.85
CA LEU A 95 5.39 3.75 5.91
C LEU A 95 5.63 3.00 4.59
N PHE A 96 5.43 3.65 3.45
CA PHE A 96 5.68 3.10 2.13
C PHE A 96 7.15 2.75 1.94
N LEU A 97 8.05 3.69 2.23
CA LEU A 97 9.49 3.47 2.08
C LEU A 97 9.99 2.38 3.03
N LYS A 98 9.50 2.37 4.28
CA LYS A 98 9.80 1.31 5.24
C LYS A 98 9.42 -0.06 4.70
N GLU A 99 8.25 -0.21 4.09
CA GLU A 99 7.82 -1.53 3.62
C GLU A 99 8.47 -1.94 2.29
N VAL A 100 8.73 -0.99 1.39
CA VAL A 100 9.31 -1.25 0.07
C VAL A 100 10.84 -1.45 0.12
N HIS A 101 11.56 -0.70 0.96
CA HIS A 101 13.02 -0.74 1.01
C HIS A 101 13.59 -1.74 2.03
N PHE A 102 12.81 -2.24 2.98
CA PHE A 102 13.31 -3.06 4.09
C PHE A 102 13.57 -4.52 3.69
N ASP A 103 14.37 -4.70 2.63
CA ASP A 103 15.05 -5.97 2.30
C ASP A 103 14.09 -7.01 1.69
N ILE A 104 13.81 -6.87 0.39
CA ILE A 104 12.96 -7.79 -0.41
C ILE A 104 13.35 -9.25 -0.17
N ASP A 105 14.64 -9.54 -0.01
CA ASP A 105 15.15 -10.90 0.21
C ASP A 105 14.73 -11.46 1.58
N LYS A 106 14.84 -10.68 2.66
CA LYS A 106 14.34 -11.10 3.99
C LYS A 106 12.82 -11.04 4.10
N ALA A 107 12.19 -10.14 3.34
CA ALA A 107 10.74 -9.96 3.35
C ALA A 107 10.01 -11.19 2.81
N PHE A 108 10.61 -11.96 1.89
CA PHE A 108 10.01 -13.22 1.43
C PHE A 108 10.25 -14.39 2.38
N ASP A 109 11.41 -14.45 3.05
CA ASP A 109 11.75 -15.57 3.94
C ASP A 109 10.74 -15.77 5.09
N ARG A 110 10.15 -14.69 5.62
CA ARG A 110 9.06 -14.78 6.63
C ARG A 110 7.78 -15.47 6.14
N TYR A 111 7.64 -15.68 4.83
CA TYR A 111 6.51 -16.38 4.22
C TYR A 111 6.89 -17.77 3.70
N ARG A 112 8.09 -18.28 4.00
CA ARG A 112 8.45 -19.65 3.59
C ARG A 112 7.58 -20.67 4.34
N LYS A 113 7.06 -21.65 3.61
CA LYS A 113 6.25 -22.75 4.14
C LYS A 113 7.08 -23.73 4.95
#